data_AF-A0A0D6AER9-F1
#
_entry.id   AF-A0A0D6AER9-F1
#
_cell.length_a   1.000
_cell.length_b   1.000
_cell.length_c   1.000
_cell.angle_alpha   90.00
_cell.angle_beta   90.00
_cell.angle_gamma   90.00
#
_symmetry.space_group_name_H-M   'P 1'
#
loop_
_entity.id
_entity.type
_entity.pdbx_description
1 polymer ?
#
loop_
_entity_poly.entity_id
_entity_poly.type
_entity_poly.pdbx_seq_one_letter_code
_entity_poly.pdbx_strand_id
1 'polypeptide(L)'
;MSYPQGWKKFCSWRKEVSVELLPNHLNMSELNRFAARFRLAKSYEGLIMKDYPDASTLAYGSVFGLFLTYSAFEQLYKALGSPNRVIVREWAINDETIAKKLRKSTKILSFIEKKVDSDQLRSRIKQFNQKEHNNILVIAQAVRHLVAHGMMSIHSGNVKPNTVKNFCDLLTYAVEEKTQFCFDELVLSLCNIYLK
;
A
#
# COMPACT_ATOMS: atom_id res chain seq x y z
N MET A 1 2.29 -10.59 -18.40
CA MET A 1 1.52 -9.39 -18.00
C MET A 1 1.52 -9.31 -16.48
N SER A 2 1.84 -8.15 -15.91
CA SER A 2 2.04 -7.93 -14.46
C SER A 2 0.74 -7.84 -13.65
N TYR A 3 -0.22 -8.73 -13.91
CA TYR A 3 -1.41 -8.87 -13.06
C TYR A 3 -1.03 -9.51 -11.72
N PRO A 4 -1.86 -9.37 -10.68
CA PRO A 4 -1.70 -10.16 -9.45
C PRO A 4 -1.55 -11.65 -9.78
N GLN A 5 -0.74 -12.37 -9.01
CA GLN A 5 -0.77 -13.82 -9.06
C GLN A 5 -2.19 -14.29 -8.76
N GLY A 6 -2.64 -15.37 -9.38
CA GLY A 6 -4.03 -15.82 -9.27
C GLY A 6 -5.04 -15.06 -10.13
N TRP A 7 -4.70 -13.92 -10.76
CA TRP A 7 -5.68 -13.14 -11.57
C TRP A 7 -6.26 -13.96 -12.72
N LYS A 8 -5.44 -14.74 -13.42
CA LYS A 8 -5.91 -15.65 -14.49
C LYS A 8 -6.89 -16.69 -13.94
N LYS A 9 -6.60 -17.25 -12.76
CA LYS A 9 -7.46 -18.23 -12.08
C LYS A 9 -8.79 -17.60 -11.69
N PHE A 10 -8.76 -16.39 -11.13
CA PHE A 10 -9.94 -15.59 -10.86
C PHE A 10 -10.79 -15.35 -12.11
N CYS A 11 -10.17 -14.93 -13.21
CA CYS A 11 -10.89 -14.71 -14.47
C CYS A 11 -11.53 -16.00 -15.02
N SER A 12 -10.86 -17.15 -14.90
CA SER A 12 -11.45 -18.44 -15.29
C SER A 12 -12.65 -18.77 -14.41
N TRP A 13 -12.49 -18.74 -13.08
CA TRP A 13 -13.58 -18.95 -12.12
C TRP A 13 -14.77 -18.03 -12.42
N ARG A 14 -14.51 -16.74 -12.69
CA ARG A 14 -15.57 -15.76 -12.95
C ARG A 14 -16.38 -16.07 -14.22
N LYS A 15 -15.81 -16.74 -15.22
CA LYS A 15 -16.54 -17.16 -16.43
C LYS A 15 -17.50 -18.32 -16.17
N GLU A 16 -17.19 -19.15 -15.18
CA GLU A 16 -17.95 -20.35 -14.84
C GLU A 16 -19.08 -20.06 -13.84
N VAL A 17 -18.96 -18.98 -13.06
CA VAL A 17 -19.93 -18.59 -12.02
C VAL A 17 -20.91 -17.52 -12.53
N SER A 18 -22.21 -17.74 -12.34
CA SER A 18 -23.23 -16.74 -12.66
C SER A 18 -23.19 -15.55 -11.68
N VAL A 19 -23.68 -14.38 -12.12
CA VAL A 19 -23.61 -13.13 -11.34
C VAL A 19 -24.34 -13.26 -10.00
N GLU A 20 -25.45 -14.00 -10.00
CA GLU A 20 -26.33 -14.22 -8.86
C GLU A 20 -25.66 -15.00 -7.72
N LEU A 21 -24.58 -15.74 -8.03
CA LEU A 21 -23.84 -16.53 -7.06
C LEU A 21 -22.68 -15.76 -6.44
N LEU A 22 -22.36 -14.55 -6.90
CA LEU A 22 -21.24 -13.79 -6.36
C LEU A 22 -21.46 -13.45 -4.87
N PRO A 23 -20.41 -13.51 -4.03
CA PRO A 23 -20.56 -13.09 -2.64
C PRO A 23 -21.04 -11.65 -2.53
N ASN A 24 -22.11 -11.41 -1.77
CA ASN A 24 -22.77 -10.09 -1.66
C ASN A 24 -21.83 -8.95 -1.21
N HIS A 25 -20.73 -9.26 -0.54
CA HIS A 25 -19.75 -8.28 -0.08
C HIS A 25 -18.69 -7.94 -1.14
N LEU A 26 -18.59 -8.72 -2.23
CA LEU A 26 -17.59 -8.53 -3.27
C LEU A 26 -18.06 -7.51 -4.32
N ASN A 27 -17.37 -6.38 -4.40
CA ASN A 27 -17.62 -5.37 -5.41
C ASN A 27 -16.70 -5.56 -6.62
N MET A 28 -17.28 -6.10 -7.71
CA MET A 28 -16.55 -6.40 -8.95
C MET A 28 -15.95 -5.16 -9.64
N SER A 29 -16.63 -4.01 -9.57
CA SER A 29 -16.12 -2.77 -10.18
C SER A 29 -14.89 -2.25 -9.45
N GLU A 30 -14.91 -2.30 -8.11
CA GLU A 30 -13.73 -1.98 -7.30
C GLU A 30 -12.60 -3.00 -7.52
N LEU A 31 -12.92 -4.29 -7.73
CA LEU A 31 -11.93 -5.33 -7.99
C LEU A 31 -11.23 -5.15 -9.36
N ASN A 32 -11.97 -4.77 -10.39
CA ASN A 32 -11.38 -4.44 -11.69
C ASN A 32 -10.45 -3.22 -11.60
N ARG A 33 -10.85 -2.19 -10.84
CA ARG A 33 -9.99 -1.03 -10.56
C ARG A 33 -8.74 -1.43 -9.79
N PHE A 34 -8.86 -2.37 -8.85
CA PHE A 34 -7.71 -2.94 -8.15
C PHE A 34 -6.73 -3.56 -9.14
N ALA A 35 -7.19 -4.46 -10.00
CA ALA A 35 -6.32 -5.15 -10.95
C ALA A 35 -5.59 -4.18 -11.90
N ALA A 36 -6.28 -3.13 -12.36
CA ALA A 36 -5.66 -2.08 -13.17
C ALA A 36 -4.57 -1.31 -12.40
N ARG A 37 -4.85 -0.91 -11.15
CA ARG A 37 -3.88 -0.19 -10.30
C ARG A 37 -2.70 -1.06 -9.87
N PHE A 38 -2.95 -2.32 -9.55
CA PHE A 38 -1.91 -3.27 -9.19
C PHE A 38 -0.97 -3.49 -10.38
N ARG A 39 -1.53 -3.69 -11.58
CA ARG A 39 -0.73 -3.80 -12.80
C ARG A 39 0.12 -2.56 -13.04
N LEU A 40 -0.44 -1.36 -12.85
CA LEU A 40 0.32 -0.11 -12.95
C LEU A 40 1.46 -0.08 -11.94
N ALA A 41 1.19 -0.33 -10.66
CA ALA A 41 2.20 -0.35 -9.60
C ALA A 41 3.31 -1.37 -9.88
N LYS A 42 2.97 -2.58 -10.32
CA LYS A 42 3.94 -3.64 -10.67
C LYS A 42 4.77 -3.36 -11.92
N SER A 43 4.26 -2.52 -12.82
CA SER A 43 4.95 -2.18 -14.08
C SER A 43 5.68 -0.84 -13.99
N TYR A 44 5.66 -0.19 -12.82
CA TYR A 44 6.28 1.09 -12.61
C TYR A 44 7.78 0.93 -12.35
N GLU A 45 8.60 1.60 -13.15
CA GLU A 45 10.07 1.49 -13.11
C GLU A 45 10.77 2.76 -12.57
N GLY A 46 10.00 3.79 -12.20
CA GLY A 46 10.54 5.05 -11.69
C GLY A 46 10.07 6.27 -12.48
N LEU A 47 10.61 7.43 -12.12
CA LEU A 47 10.36 8.70 -12.80
C LEU A 47 11.55 9.05 -13.69
N ILE A 48 11.26 9.66 -14.83
CA ILE A 48 12.27 10.28 -15.69
C ILE A 48 12.07 11.78 -15.56
N MET A 49 13.09 12.48 -15.06
CA MET A 49 13.06 13.92 -14.84
C MET A 49 14.23 14.57 -15.58
N LYS A 50 13.94 15.65 -16.29
CA LYS A 50 14.96 16.45 -16.98
C LYS A 50 15.59 17.44 -16.00
N ASP A 51 16.92 17.59 -16.07
CA ASP A 51 17.70 18.59 -15.30
C ASP A 51 17.50 18.49 -13.77
N TYR A 52 17.22 17.29 -13.26
CA TYR A 52 17.01 17.04 -11.83
C TYR A 52 18.03 16.03 -11.28
N PRO A 53 18.56 16.22 -10.05
CA PRO A 53 19.58 15.31 -9.53
C PRO A 53 19.09 13.87 -9.40
N ASP A 54 19.89 12.89 -9.83
CA ASP A 54 19.51 11.46 -9.85
C ASP A 54 19.01 10.94 -8.49
N ALA A 55 19.71 11.26 -7.41
CA ALA A 55 19.34 10.84 -6.07
C ALA A 55 17.94 11.35 -5.68
N SER A 56 17.61 12.56 -6.12
CA SER A 56 16.31 13.20 -5.91
C SER A 56 15.22 12.57 -6.77
N THR A 57 15.52 12.32 -8.04
CA THR A 57 14.64 11.61 -8.98
C THR A 57 14.29 10.21 -8.45
N LEU A 58 15.28 9.45 -7.97
CA LEU A 58 15.06 8.14 -7.36
C LEU A 58 14.21 8.20 -6.09
N ALA A 59 14.43 9.20 -5.21
CA ALA A 59 13.65 9.36 -4.00
C ALA A 59 12.18 9.69 -4.30
N TYR A 60 11.91 10.62 -5.20
CA TYR A 60 10.55 10.88 -5.68
C TYR A 60 9.95 9.65 -6.37
N GLY A 61 10.77 8.94 -7.13
CA GLY A 61 10.42 7.68 -7.78
C GLY A 61 9.88 6.65 -6.78
N SER A 62 10.60 6.42 -5.69
CA SER A 62 10.18 5.49 -4.62
C SER A 62 8.95 5.98 -3.84
N VAL A 63 8.83 7.28 -3.57
CA VAL A 63 7.63 7.85 -2.95
C VAL A 63 6.40 7.61 -3.82
N PHE A 64 6.52 7.84 -5.13
CA PHE A 64 5.43 7.61 -6.07
C PHE A 64 5.12 6.12 -6.25
N GLY A 65 6.14 5.25 -6.26
CA GLY A 65 5.97 3.80 -6.26
C GLY A 65 5.17 3.29 -5.06
N LEU A 66 5.47 3.80 -3.86
CA LEU A 66 4.69 3.52 -2.65
C LEU A 66 3.24 4.03 -2.79
N PHE A 67 3.05 5.23 -3.33
CA PHE A 67 1.72 5.78 -3.57
C PHE A 67 0.87 4.89 -4.49
N LEU A 68 1.42 4.46 -5.63
CA LEU A 68 0.75 3.57 -6.57
C LEU A 68 0.39 2.22 -5.92
N THR A 69 1.34 1.64 -5.19
CA THR A 69 1.17 0.35 -4.51
C THR A 69 0.11 0.42 -3.42
N TYR A 70 0.14 1.46 -2.57
CA TYR A 70 -0.88 1.68 -1.56
C TYR A 70 -2.26 1.93 -2.17
N SER A 71 -2.32 2.64 -3.30
CA SER A 71 -3.58 2.88 -4.02
C SER A 71 -4.21 1.60 -4.56
N ALA A 72 -3.40 0.62 -5.00
CA ALA A 72 -3.88 -0.71 -5.36
C ALA A 72 -4.35 -1.50 -4.12
N PHE A 73 -3.56 -1.50 -3.05
CA PHE A 73 -3.92 -2.13 -1.78
C PHE A 73 -5.28 -1.66 -1.22
N GLU A 74 -5.48 -0.34 -1.14
CA GLU A 74 -6.75 0.24 -0.68
C GLU A 74 -7.92 -0.13 -1.59
N GLN A 75 -7.65 -0.22 -2.90
CA GLN A 75 -8.64 -0.57 -3.90
C GLN A 75 -9.10 -2.02 -3.77
N LEU A 76 -8.20 -2.95 -3.42
CA LEU A 76 -8.56 -4.33 -3.11
C LEU A 76 -9.43 -4.40 -1.85
N TYR A 77 -9.04 -3.67 -0.80
CA TYR A 77 -9.81 -3.62 0.44
C TYR A 77 -11.24 -3.10 0.22
N LYS A 78 -11.40 -2.06 -0.61
CA LYS A 78 -12.71 -1.55 -1.05
C LYS A 78 -13.51 -2.61 -1.80
N ALA A 79 -12.86 -3.40 -2.65
CA ALA A 79 -13.50 -4.48 -3.39
C ALA A 79 -14.06 -5.58 -2.48
N LEU A 80 -13.50 -5.78 -1.29
CA LEU A 80 -13.93 -6.81 -0.34
C LEU A 80 -15.01 -6.32 0.64
N GLY A 81 -15.60 -5.15 0.40
CA GLY A 81 -16.87 -4.78 1.05
C GLY A 81 -16.76 -4.29 2.49
N SER A 82 -15.63 -3.68 2.88
CA SER A 82 -15.43 -3.13 4.24
C SER A 82 -15.35 -1.59 4.31
N PRO A 83 -16.33 -0.82 3.78
CA PRO A 83 -16.25 0.65 3.74
C PRO A 83 -16.24 1.30 5.14
N ASN A 84 -16.81 0.64 6.16
CA ASN A 84 -16.93 1.19 7.51
C ASN A 84 -15.80 0.79 8.46
N ARG A 85 -14.86 -0.07 8.01
CA ARG A 85 -13.77 -0.57 8.86
C ARG A 85 -12.46 0.11 8.50
N VAL A 86 -11.64 0.39 9.53
CA VAL A 86 -10.35 1.06 9.34
C VAL A 86 -9.33 0.06 8.79
N ILE A 87 -8.92 0.24 7.53
CA ILE A 87 -7.99 -0.65 6.81
C ILE A 87 -6.73 -0.99 7.61
N VAL A 88 -6.16 0.00 8.31
CA VAL A 88 -4.93 -0.22 9.11
C VAL A 88 -5.13 -1.12 10.32
N ARG A 89 -6.36 -1.34 10.78
CA ARG A 89 -6.68 -2.28 11.86
C ARG A 89 -6.92 -3.68 11.32
N GLU A 90 -7.73 -3.80 10.27
CA GLU A 90 -8.11 -5.09 9.67
C GLU A 90 -6.91 -5.75 8.98
N TRP A 91 -6.18 -4.98 8.18
CA TRP A 91 -5.11 -5.48 7.32
C TRP A 91 -3.74 -5.03 7.80
N ALA A 92 -3.60 -4.88 9.12
CA ALA A 92 -2.34 -4.53 9.76
C ALA A 92 -1.18 -5.36 9.20
N ILE A 93 -0.05 -4.68 8.98
CA ILE A 93 1.20 -5.33 8.58
C ILE A 93 2.13 -5.24 9.78
N ASN A 94 2.08 -6.26 10.63
CA ASN A 94 2.92 -6.35 11.82
C ASN A 94 4.26 -7.02 11.48
N ASP A 95 5.26 -6.21 11.13
CA ASP A 95 6.60 -6.68 10.80
C ASP A 95 7.63 -5.99 11.71
N GLU A 96 8.15 -6.72 12.69
CA GLU A 96 9.13 -6.19 13.64
C GLU A 96 10.44 -5.77 12.96
N THR A 97 10.89 -6.54 11.96
CA THR A 97 12.16 -6.32 11.28
C THR A 97 12.11 -5.02 10.47
N ILE A 98 11.06 -4.84 9.68
CA ILE A 98 10.85 -3.61 8.90
C ILE A 98 10.55 -2.45 9.86
N ALA A 99 9.72 -2.63 10.88
CA ALA A 99 9.43 -1.58 11.85
C ALA A 99 10.71 -1.06 12.53
N LYS A 100 11.62 -1.95 12.93
CA LYS A 100 12.93 -1.58 13.49
C LYS A 100 13.78 -0.78 12.49
N LYS A 101 13.77 -1.13 11.20
CA LYS A 101 14.48 -0.37 10.15
C LYS A 101 13.86 1.02 9.95
N LEU A 102 12.53 1.12 9.89
CA LEU A 102 11.83 2.39 9.72
C LEU A 102 12.09 3.34 10.90
N ARG A 103 12.05 2.83 12.14
CA ARG A 103 12.31 3.62 13.36
C ARG A 103 13.72 4.22 13.44
N LYS A 104 14.70 3.69 12.69
CA LYS A 104 16.03 4.33 12.56
C LYS A 104 15.97 5.66 11.79
N SER A 105 14.92 5.87 10.99
CA SER A 105 14.72 7.09 10.20
C SER A 105 13.91 8.13 10.98
N THR A 106 14.39 8.50 12.17
CA THR A 106 13.68 9.38 13.11
C THR A 106 13.25 10.70 12.48
N LYS A 107 14.12 11.33 11.69
CA LYS A 107 13.81 12.58 10.97
C LYS A 107 12.62 12.45 10.00
N ILE A 108 12.54 11.34 9.26
CA ILE A 108 11.40 11.08 8.35
C ILE A 108 10.13 10.91 9.18
N LEU A 109 10.17 10.09 10.23
CA LEU A 109 9.02 9.83 11.09
C LEU A 109 8.51 11.09 11.79
N SER A 110 9.41 11.92 12.33
CA SER A 110 9.07 13.21 12.93
C SER A 110 8.48 14.17 11.92
N PHE A 111 9.01 14.20 10.69
CA PHE A 111 8.44 15.01 9.61
C PHE A 111 7.02 14.54 9.28
N ILE A 112 6.83 13.24 9.08
CA ILE A 112 5.51 12.66 8.78
C ILE A 112 4.53 13.04 9.89
N GLU A 113 4.85 12.71 11.14
CA GLU A 113 4.02 13.01 12.33
C GLU A 113 3.62 14.49 12.41
N LYS A 114 4.56 15.41 12.16
CA LYS A 114 4.31 16.85 12.20
C LYS A 114 3.40 17.33 11.07
N LYS A 115 3.45 16.70 9.91
CA LYS A 115 2.74 17.15 8.70
C LYS A 115 1.38 16.52 8.49
N VAL A 116 1.10 15.36 9.09
CA VAL A 116 -0.25 14.78 8.98
C VAL A 116 -1.24 15.68 9.71
N ASP A 117 -2.31 16.08 9.05
CA ASP A 117 -3.40 16.89 9.59
C ASP A 117 -4.46 16.07 10.34
N SER A 118 -4.54 14.76 10.10
CA SER A 118 -5.43 13.85 10.84
C SER A 118 -4.88 13.52 12.23
N ASP A 119 -5.58 13.95 13.28
CA ASP A 119 -5.24 13.64 14.68
C ASP A 119 -5.19 12.13 14.96
N GLN A 120 -6.11 11.37 14.37
CA GLN A 120 -6.16 9.93 14.55
C GLN A 120 -4.94 9.25 13.92
N LEU A 121 -4.53 9.67 12.72
CA LEU A 121 -3.35 9.13 12.05
C LEU A 121 -2.07 9.55 12.78
N ARG A 122 -1.99 10.81 13.22
CA ARG A 122 -0.90 11.32 14.05
C ARG A 122 -0.73 10.50 15.34
N SER A 123 -1.83 10.19 16.03
CA SER A 123 -1.81 9.35 17.23
C SER A 123 -1.22 7.97 16.95
N ARG A 124 -1.65 7.28 15.88
CA ARG A 124 -1.10 5.96 15.50
C ARG A 124 0.39 6.03 15.14
N ILE A 125 0.86 7.12 14.52
CA ILE A 125 2.28 7.31 14.23
C ILE A 125 3.07 7.46 15.53
N LYS A 126 2.55 8.20 16.53
CA LYS A 126 3.17 8.30 17.86
C LYS A 126 3.29 6.93 18.53
N GLN A 127 2.22 6.15 18.53
CA GLN A 127 2.20 4.78 19.07
C GLN A 127 3.24 3.88 18.36
N PHE A 128 3.34 3.98 17.03
CA PHE A 128 4.37 3.28 16.27
C PHE A 128 5.80 3.71 16.70
N ASN A 129 6.03 5.01 16.86
CA ASN A 129 7.32 5.58 17.29
C ASN A 129 7.70 5.15 18.72
N GLN A 130 6.71 5.06 19.61
CA GLN A 130 6.84 4.61 21.00
C GLN A 130 6.94 3.10 21.15
N LYS A 131 6.91 2.35 20.05
CA LYS A 131 6.97 0.87 20.00
C LYS A 131 5.76 0.17 20.64
N GLU A 132 4.62 0.83 20.73
CA GLU A 132 3.37 0.21 21.21
C GLU A 132 2.84 -0.85 20.23
N HIS A 133 3.18 -0.74 18.95
CA HIS A 133 2.88 -1.75 17.93
C HIS A 133 3.89 -1.71 16.77
N ASN A 134 3.97 -2.80 16.01
CA ASN A 134 4.83 -2.94 14.82
C ASN A 134 4.07 -2.81 13.48
N ASN A 135 2.84 -2.28 13.51
CA ASN A 135 2.05 -2.08 12.29
C ASN A 135 2.63 -1.00 11.37
N ILE A 136 3.41 -1.42 10.36
CA ILE A 136 4.07 -0.52 9.40
C ILE A 136 3.10 0.11 8.40
N LEU A 137 1.89 -0.45 8.26
CA LEU A 137 0.87 0.08 7.34
C LEU A 137 0.39 1.48 7.74
N VAL A 138 0.46 1.83 9.03
CA VAL A 138 0.20 3.19 9.53
C VAL A 138 1.14 4.20 8.87
N ILE A 139 2.41 3.82 8.71
CA ILE A 139 3.42 4.69 8.12
C ILE A 139 3.21 4.81 6.61
N ALA A 140 2.91 3.69 5.92
CA ALA A 140 2.55 3.74 4.50
C ALA A 140 1.31 4.61 4.23
N GLN A 141 0.27 4.50 5.09
CA GLN A 141 -0.92 5.35 5.02
C GLN A 141 -0.56 6.82 5.15
N ALA A 142 0.29 7.17 6.12
CA ALA A 142 0.72 8.55 6.34
C ALA A 142 1.53 9.11 5.18
N VAL A 143 2.44 8.32 4.59
CA VAL A 143 3.17 8.74 3.39
C VAL A 143 2.19 9.01 2.24
N ARG A 144 1.27 8.07 1.95
CA ARG A 144 0.25 8.24 0.91
C ARG A 144 -0.62 9.49 1.15
N HIS A 145 -0.97 9.75 2.41
CA HIS A 145 -1.71 10.95 2.81
C HIS A 145 -0.95 12.23 2.46
N LEU A 146 0.31 12.33 2.87
CA LEU A 146 1.13 13.52 2.62
C LEU A 146 1.41 13.76 1.15
N VAL A 147 1.60 12.69 0.36
CA VAL A 147 1.75 12.80 -1.11
C VAL A 147 0.47 13.34 -1.74
N ALA A 148 -0.70 12.80 -1.38
CA ALA A 148 -1.98 13.23 -1.94
C ALA A 148 -2.30 14.70 -1.65
N HIS A 149 -1.83 15.23 -0.51
CA HIS A 149 -1.98 16.63 -0.13
C HIS A 149 -0.82 17.54 -0.58
N GLY A 150 0.15 17.04 -1.34
CA GLY A 150 1.31 17.82 -1.81
C GLY A 150 2.25 18.27 -0.69
N MET A 151 2.15 17.67 0.49
CA MET A 151 2.92 18.04 1.68
C MET A 151 4.26 17.31 1.79
N MET A 152 4.47 16.25 1.00
CA MET A 152 5.71 15.48 1.01
C MET A 152 6.77 16.09 0.08
N SER A 153 7.95 16.40 0.62
CA SER A 153 9.14 16.76 -0.18
C SER A 153 10.32 15.87 0.21
N ILE A 154 11.15 15.49 -0.76
CA ILE A 154 12.28 14.56 -0.53
C ILE A 154 13.42 15.17 0.30
N HIS A 155 13.46 16.51 0.42
CA HIS A 155 14.44 17.24 1.23
C HIS A 155 13.88 17.67 2.59
N SER A 156 12.65 17.29 2.90
CA SER A 156 12.04 17.65 4.16
C SER A 156 12.83 17.11 5.36
N GLY A 157 13.09 17.97 6.34
CA GLY A 157 13.76 17.59 7.58
C GLY A 157 15.26 17.30 7.46
N ASN A 158 15.96 17.81 6.42
CA ASN A 158 17.39 17.57 6.19
C ASN A 158 17.74 16.08 6.15
N VAL A 159 16.92 15.31 5.43
CA VAL A 159 17.12 13.88 5.18
C VAL A 159 17.77 13.69 3.80
N LYS A 160 18.71 12.76 3.69
CA LYS A 160 19.35 12.43 2.41
C LYS A 160 18.33 11.71 1.50
N PRO A 161 18.26 12.01 0.19
CA PRO A 161 17.33 11.36 -0.73
C PRO A 161 17.39 9.82 -0.70
N ASN A 162 18.59 9.22 -0.62
CA ASN A 162 18.74 7.76 -0.52
C ASN A 162 18.08 7.17 0.75
N THR A 163 18.02 7.91 1.85
CA THR A 163 17.31 7.46 3.05
C THR A 163 15.81 7.44 2.82
N VAL A 164 15.25 8.45 2.14
CA VAL A 164 13.82 8.50 1.76
C VAL A 164 13.48 7.37 0.79
N LYS A 165 14.34 7.13 -0.21
CA LYS A 165 14.23 6.04 -1.17
C LYS A 165 14.09 4.69 -0.46
N ASN A 166 15.09 4.32 0.35
CA ASN A 166 15.10 3.03 1.06
C ASN A 166 13.92 2.90 2.04
N PHE A 167 13.51 4.00 2.68
CA PHE A 167 12.35 4.02 3.56
C PHE A 167 11.06 3.68 2.81
N CYS A 168 10.85 4.29 1.64
CA CYS A 168 9.66 4.06 0.82
C CYS A 168 9.69 2.69 0.13
N ASP A 169 10.86 2.21 -0.29
CA ASP A 169 11.01 0.88 -0.91
C ASP A 169 10.64 -0.24 0.08
N LEU A 170 11.06 -0.12 1.35
CA LEU A 170 10.69 -1.08 2.40
C LEU A 170 9.17 -1.15 2.61
N LEU A 171 8.51 0.01 2.63
CA LEU A 171 7.04 0.08 2.75
C LEU A 171 6.36 -0.46 1.49
N THR A 172 6.90 -0.15 0.31
CA THR A 172 6.35 -0.60 -0.98
C THR A 172 6.36 -2.13 -1.04
N TYR A 173 7.50 -2.74 -0.74
CA TYR A 173 7.65 -4.19 -0.68
C TYR A 173 6.60 -4.81 0.25
N ALA A 174 6.50 -4.33 1.49
CA ALA A 174 5.60 -4.93 2.47
C ALA A 174 4.12 -4.76 2.12
N VAL A 175 3.73 -3.61 1.57
CA VAL A 175 2.35 -3.36 1.14
C VAL A 175 2.02 -4.21 -0.09
N GLU A 176 2.95 -4.38 -1.02
CA GLU A 176 2.77 -5.25 -2.18
C GLU A 176 2.55 -6.71 -1.76
N GLU A 177 3.43 -7.25 -0.91
CA GLU A 177 3.33 -8.61 -0.38
C GLU A 177 1.99 -8.84 0.33
N LYS A 178 1.58 -7.90 1.18
CA LYS A 178 0.27 -7.96 1.85
C LYS A 178 -0.88 -7.93 0.85
N THR A 179 -0.77 -7.11 -0.20
CA THR A 179 -1.80 -7.01 -1.25
C THR A 179 -1.94 -8.32 -2.00
N GLN A 180 -0.82 -8.93 -2.39
CA GLN A 180 -0.79 -10.21 -3.09
C GLN A 180 -1.37 -11.32 -2.22
N PHE A 181 -0.92 -11.43 -0.97
CA PHE A 181 -1.47 -12.38 0.01
C PHE A 181 -2.99 -12.27 0.15
N CYS A 182 -3.51 -11.05 0.36
CA CYS A 182 -4.95 -10.83 0.51
C CYS A 182 -5.73 -11.17 -0.78
N PHE A 183 -5.14 -10.96 -1.95
CA PHE A 183 -5.77 -11.34 -3.21
C PHE A 183 -5.76 -12.85 -3.43
N ASP A 184 -4.68 -13.55 -3.09
CA ASP A 184 -4.63 -15.01 -3.20
C ASP A 184 -5.64 -15.69 -2.27
N GLU A 185 -5.79 -15.20 -1.04
CA GLU A 185 -6.82 -15.67 -0.10
C GLU A 185 -8.25 -15.48 -0.65
N LEU A 186 -8.50 -14.35 -1.33
CA LEU A 186 -9.76 -14.13 -2.04
C LEU A 186 -9.95 -15.20 -3.12
N VAL A 187 -8.96 -15.41 -4.00
CA VAL A 187 -9.07 -16.39 -5.08
C VAL A 187 -9.28 -17.81 -4.55
N LEU A 188 -8.58 -18.20 -3.49
CA LEU A 188 -8.75 -19.49 -2.84
C LEU A 188 -10.14 -19.66 -2.24
N SER A 189 -10.63 -18.66 -1.50
CA SER A 189 -11.97 -18.72 -0.91
C SER A 189 -13.06 -18.83 -1.99
N LEU A 190 -12.95 -18.07 -3.07
CA LEU A 190 -13.87 -18.15 -4.20
C LEU A 190 -13.83 -19.51 -4.89
N CYS A 191 -12.66 -20.12 -5.08
CA CYS A 191 -12.59 -21.43 -5.73
C CYS A 191 -13.11 -22.56 -4.84
N ASN A 192 -12.91 -22.48 -3.51
CA ASN A 192 -13.34 -23.52 -2.58
C ASN A 192 -14.86 -23.54 -2.36
N ILE A 193 -15.54 -22.40 -2.54
CA ILE A 193 -17.01 -22.30 -2.37
C ILE A 193 -17.77 -23.09 -3.45
N TYR A 194 -17.19 -23.34 -4.62
CA TYR A 194 -17.86 -24.02 -5.75
C TYR A 194 -17.33 -25.42 -6.07
N LEU A 195 -16.50 -25.99 -5.18
CA LEU A 195 -16.08 -27.40 -5.22
C LEU A 195 -16.86 -28.28 -4.23
N LYS A 196 -17.92 -27.74 -3.63
CA LYS A 196 -18.93 -28.47 -2.84
C LYS A 196 -20.29 -28.32 -3.50
#